data_AF-A0A0Q5WMK3-F1
#
_entry.id   AF-A0A0Q5WMK3-F1
#
_cell.length_a   1.000
_cell.length_b   1.000
_cell.length_c   1.000
_cell.angle_alpha   90.00
_cell.angle_beta   90.00
_cell.angle_gamma   90.00
#
_symmetry.space_group_name_H-M   'P 1'
#
loop_
_entity.id
_entity.type
_entity.pdbx_description
1 polymer ?
#
loop_
_entity_poly.entity_id
_entity_poly.type
_entity_poly.pdbx_seq_one_letter_code
_entity_poly.pdbx_strand_id
1 'polypeptide(L)' 'MLYKSLVLSLAVILCIPAHSDAKEYQFIPARCEEQLEVGQQIGGPLSICSFPPNYAKPDSEDIQAVIKHIKSLQFN' A
#
# COMPACT_ATOMS: atom_id res chain seq x y z
N MET A 1 -3.56 6.72 43.66
CA MET A 1 -2.43 6.33 42.78
C MET A 1 -2.89 5.95 41.37
N LEU A 2 -3.96 5.15 41.22
CA LEU A 2 -4.49 4.72 39.92
C LEU A 2 -4.88 5.86 38.96
N TYR A 3 -5.51 6.94 39.45
CA TYR A 3 -5.92 8.06 38.60
C TYR A 3 -4.73 8.77 37.93
N LYS A 4 -3.61 8.93 38.65
CA LYS A 4 -2.40 9.54 38.09
C LYS A 4 -1.81 8.67 37.00
N SER A 5 -1.75 7.35 37.21
CA SER A 5 -1.29 6.41 36.19
C SER A 5 -2.24 6.37 34.98
N LEU A 6 -3.54 6.51 35.19
CA LEU A 6 -4.55 6.60 34.12
C LEU A 6 -4.36 7.86 33.28
N VAL A 7 -4.17 9.02 33.92
CA VAL A 7 -3.94 10.28 33.22
C VAL A 7 -2.61 10.26 32.47
N LEU A 8 -1.58 9.66 33.06
CA LEU A 8 -0.27 9.54 32.41
C LEU A 8 -0.33 8.63 31.16
N SER A 9 -1.05 7.51 31.24
CA SER A 9 -1.20 6.58 30.11
C SER A 9 -2.07 7.18 29.00
N LEU A 10 -3.11 7.95 29.35
CA LEU A 10 -3.90 8.69 28.36
C LEU A 10 -3.08 9.74 27.61
N ALA A 11 -2.20 10.47 28.31
CA ALA A 11 -1.30 11.44 27.71
C ALA A 11 -0.29 10.79 26.74
N VAL A 12 0.20 9.59 27.05
CA VAL A 12 1.12 8.85 26.16
C VAL A 12 0.42 8.39 24.88
N ILE A 13 -0.82 7.93 24.96
CA ILE A 13 -1.60 7.49 23.78
C ILE A 13 -1.89 8.67 22.85
N LEU A 14 -2.19 9.85 23.40
CA LEU A 14 -2.44 11.08 22.64
C LEU A 14 -1.18 11.62 21.93
N CYS A 15 0.01 11.27 22.42
CA CYS A 15 1.29 11.67 21.82
C CYS A 15 1.80 10.68 20.76
N ILE A 16 1.10 9.58 20.47
CA ILE A 16 1.47 8.71 19.34
C ILE A 16 1.10 9.50 18.08
N PRO A 17 2.09 10.01 17.33
CA PRO A 17 1.76 10.73 16.12
C PRO A 17 1.07 9.76 15.18
N ALA A 18 -0.07 10.16 14.65
CA ALA A 18 -0.77 9.47 13.58
C ALA A 18 0.02 9.62 12.26
N HIS A 19 1.32 9.30 12.26
CA HIS A 19 2.09 9.10 11.04
C HIS A 19 1.78 7.69 10.53
N SER A 20 0.52 7.45 10.18
CA SER A 20 0.28 6.57 9.04
C SER A 20 0.68 7.39 7.83
N ASP A 21 1.97 7.34 7.47
CA ASP A 21 2.35 7.46 6.07
C ASP A 21 1.60 6.33 5.36
N ALA A 22 0.37 6.63 4.92
CA ALA A 22 -0.36 5.79 4.02
C ALA A 22 0.53 5.71 2.78
N LYS A 23 1.31 4.62 2.69
CA LYS A 23 2.32 4.39 1.65
C LYS A 23 1.80 4.96 0.35
N GLU A 24 2.46 6.02 -0.10
CA GLU A 24 2.08 6.70 -1.33
C GLU A 24 2.03 5.65 -2.43
N TYR A 25 0.85 5.48 -3.04
CA TYR A 25 0.58 4.37 -3.92
C TYR A 25 1.45 4.51 -5.16
N GLN A 26 2.51 3.72 -5.25
CA GLN A 26 3.38 3.71 -6.42
C GLN A 26 2.70 2.86 -7.49
N PHE A 27 2.27 3.53 -8.58
CA PHE A 27 1.71 2.83 -9.72
C PHE A 27 2.84 2.09 -10.44
N ILE A 28 2.85 0.77 -10.30
CA ILE A 28 3.81 -0.13 -10.92
C ILE A 28 3.00 -1.01 -11.87
N PRO A 29 2.95 -0.71 -13.19
CA PRO A 29 2.22 -1.52 -14.15
C PRO A 29 3.00 -2.80 -14.44
N ALA A 30 2.97 -3.72 -13.49
CA ALA A 30 3.46 -5.07 -13.67
C ALA A 30 2.28 -5.99 -14.04
N ARG A 31 2.50 -6.89 -14.99
CA ARG A 31 1.59 -8.00 -15.25
C ARG A 31 2.00 -9.14 -14.34
N CYS A 32 1.11 -9.51 -13.42
CA CYS A 32 1.34 -10.61 -12.49
C CYS A 32 0.59 -11.85 -12.96
N GLU A 33 1.29 -12.98 -12.98
CA GLU A 33 0.72 -14.28 -13.28
C GLU A 33 0.84 -15.17 -12.03
N GLU A 34 -0.30 -15.72 -11.61
CA GLU A 34 -0.34 -16.64 -10.47
C GLU A 34 0.25 -17.99 -10.88
N GLN A 35 1.16 -18.50 -10.06
CA GLN A 35 1.77 -19.80 -10.26
C GLN A 35 1.11 -20.80 -9.31
N LEU A 36 -0.11 -21.23 -9.67
CA LEU A 36 -0.95 -22.09 -8.83
C LEU A 36 -0.28 -23.42 -8.45
N GLU A 37 0.42 -24.04 -9.41
CA GLU A 37 1.11 -25.33 -9.21
C GLU A 37 2.33 -25.20 -8.29
N VAL A 38 3.05 -24.07 -8.39
CA VAL A 38 4.25 -23.80 -7.58
C VAL A 38 3.86 -23.33 -6.19
N GLY A 39 2.77 -22.57 -6.06
CA GLY A 39 2.27 -22.07 -4.79
C GLY A 39 1.95 -23.20 -3.79
N GLN A 40 1.41 -24.32 -4.28
CA GLN A 40 1.21 -25.51 -3.45
C GLN A 40 2.51 -26.16 -2.97
N GLN A 41 3.61 -26.04 -3.73
CA GLN A 41 4.91 -26.63 -3.38
C GLN A 41 5.68 -25.79 -2.35
N ILE A 42 5.50 -24.47 -2.37
CA ILE A 42 6.18 -23.54 -1.45
C ILE A 42 5.34 -23.18 -0.21
N GLY A 43 4.14 -23.74 -0.09
CA GLY A 43 3.25 -23.54 1.07
C GLY A 43 2.53 -22.18 1.10
N GLY A 44 2.32 -21.55 -0.05
CA GLY A 44 1.64 -20.25 -0.13
C GLY A 44 1.48 -19.71 -1.56
N PRO A 45 0.61 -18.71 -1.77
CA PRO A 45 0.41 -18.14 -3.11
C PRO A 45 1.69 -17.50 -3.65
N LEU A 46 2.05 -17.83 -4.89
CA LEU A 46 3.16 -17.24 -5.62
C LEU A 46 2.63 -16.51 -6.85
N SER A 47 2.98 -15.23 -6.98
CA SER A 47 2.73 -14.45 -8.19
C SER A 47 4.04 -13.94 -8.75
N ILE A 48 4.31 -14.23 -10.04
CA ILE A 48 5.46 -13.67 -10.75
C ILE A 48 4.98 -12.44 -11.50
N CYS A 49 5.58 -11.29 -11.21
CA CYS A 49 5.24 -10.02 -11.83
C CYS A 49 6.32 -9.63 -12.83
N SER A 50 5.92 -9.34 -14.07
CA SER A 50 6.81 -8.90 -15.14
C SER A 50 6.46 -7.49 -15.62
N PHE A 51 7.50 -6.73 -15.94
CA PHE A 51 7.35 -5.43 -16.58
C PHE A 51 7.40 -5.60 -18.10
N PRO A 52 6.68 -4.74 -18.86
CA PRO A 52 6.89 -4.66 -20.29
C PRO A 52 8.37 -4.42 -20.62
N PRO A 53 8.91 -5.00 -21.71
CA PRO A 53 10.34 -4.94 -22.03
C PRO A 53 10.88 -3.51 -22.22
N ASN A 54 10.00 -2.54 -22.50
CA ASN A 54 10.33 -1.12 -22.64
C ASN A 54 9.67 -0.26 -21.55
N TYR A 55 9.45 -0.80 -20.37
CA TYR A 55 8.85 -0.05 -19.28
C TYR A 55 9.78 1.10 -18.85
N ALA A 56 9.32 2.33 -19.13
CA ALA A 56 9.86 3.54 -18.54
C ALA A 56 8.95 3.94 -17.38
N LYS A 57 9.56 4.39 -16.27
CA LYS A 57 8.81 4.95 -15.15
C LYS A 57 8.02 6.17 -15.66
N PRO A 58 6.69 6.23 -15.48
CA PRO A 58 5.90 7.39 -15.86
C PRO A 58 6.37 8.63 -15.07
N ASP A 59 6.21 9.81 -15.66
CA ASP A 59 6.50 11.05 -14.96
C ASP A 59 5.44 11.36 -13.90
N SER A 60 5.69 12.39 -13.09
CA SER A 60 4.79 12.76 -12.01
C SER A 60 3.43 13.25 -12.48
N GLU A 61 3.33 13.84 -13.68
CA GLU A 61 2.08 14.36 -14.23
C GLU A 61 1.16 13.21 -14.61
N ASP A 62 1.70 12.23 -15.33
CA ASP A 62 1.00 10.99 -15.71
C ASP A 62 0.50 10.23 -14.48
N ILE A 63 1.35 10.10 -13.44
CA ILE A 63 0.97 9.45 -12.18
C ILE A 63 -0.21 10.19 -11.52
N GLN A 64 -0.15 11.52 -11.45
CA GLN A 64 -1.22 12.32 -10.85
C GLN A 64 -2.53 12.25 -11.65
N ALA A 65 -2.45 12.22 -12.98
CA ALA A 65 -3.61 12.07 -13.85
C ALA A 65 -4.34 10.75 -13.59
N VAL A 66 -3.60 9.64 -13.48
CA VAL A 66 -4.17 8.32 -13.15
C VAL A 66 -4.76 8.31 -11.74
N ILE A 67 -4.07 8.85 -10.73
CA ILE A 67 -4.60 8.94 -9.36
C ILE A 67 -5.90 9.74 -9.31
N LYS A 68 -5.95 10.88 -10.02
CA LYS A 68 -7.15 11.71 -10.10
C LYS A 68 -8.29 10.96 -10.77
N HIS A 69 -8.01 10.21 -11.84
CA HIS A 69 -8.99 9.39 -12.51
C HIS A 69 -9.54 8.30 -11.57
N ILE A 70 -8.68 7.55 -10.86
CA ILE A 70 -9.12 6.52 -9.89
C ILE A 70 -9.97 7.14 -8.78
N LYS A 71 -9.58 8.30 -8.22
CA LYS A 71 -10.39 9.00 -7.21
C LYS A 71 -11.76 9.46 -7.72
N SER A 72 -11.87 9.70 -9.03
CA SER A 72 -13.16 10.05 -9.66
C SER A 72 -14.08 8.85 -9.85
N LEU A 73 -13.52 7.63 -9.85
CA LEU A 73 -14.31 6.41 -9.81
C LEU A 73 -14.84 6.26 -8.38
N GLN A 74 -16.10 6.62 -8.17
CA GLN A 74 -16.77 6.34 -6.90
C GLN A 74 -17.00 4.83 -6.78
N PHE A 75 -16.10 4.16 -6.06
CA PHE A 75 -16.30 2.77 -5.67
C PHE A 75 -17.40 2.73 -4.60
N ASN A 76 -18.61 2.33 -5.00
CA ASN A 76 -19.73 1.99 -4.11
C ASN A 76 -19.51 0.62 -3.47
#